data_AF-A0A1B6DUZ1-F1
#
_entry.id   AF-A0A1B6DUZ1-F1
#
_cell.length_a   1.000
_cell.length_b   1.000
_cell.length_c   1.000
_cell.angle_alpha   90.00
_cell.angle_beta   90.00
_cell.angle_gamma   90.00
#
_symmetry.space_group_name_H-M   'P 1'
#
loop_
_entity.id
_entity.type
_entity.pdbx_description
1 polymer ?
#
loop_
_entity_poly.entity_id
_entity_poly.type
_entity_poly.pdbx_seq_one_letter_code
_entity_poly.pdbx_strand_id
1 'polypeptide(L)'
;LRYTSLKKILNDMEIVKMYSQVNAAKTEQVIRLFKEACVKNLTLDPPVKTEQPFIVIDGENYRRNNIITRLLAAKIKGFHITHPPFCLKSFRYFFRKKTRIRRLYLMLLNYAAAYTAKHNEKQPTVVNGYWYEHAAYILSCLNFPLDQKALESYQLPSDLLKPQLCFYIKDKVTIGHKKYFSPLFQTSTPKKLQILKNMYNITIVNENRTDEEIAQFMADAYNTYLHNGTTVFNK
;
A
#
# COMPACT_ATOMS: atom_id res chain seq x y z
N LEU A 1 5.28 -18.33 2.51
CA LEU A 1 4.02 -17.61 2.79
C LEU A 1 3.73 -16.73 1.59
N ARG A 2 2.87 -17.18 0.68
CA ARG A 2 2.44 -16.36 -0.46
C ARG A 2 1.09 -15.75 -0.10
N TYR A 3 0.97 -14.42 -0.09
CA TYR A 3 -0.29 -13.73 0.21
C TYR A 3 -1.01 -13.44 -1.10
N THR A 4 -1.52 -14.49 -1.75
CA THR A 4 -1.90 -14.46 -3.17
C THR A 4 -3.33 -14.00 -3.45
N SER A 5 -4.17 -13.88 -2.42
CA SER A 5 -5.57 -13.46 -2.56
C SER A 5 -6.19 -13.05 -1.23
N LEU A 6 -7.31 -12.32 -1.27
CA LEU A 6 -8.10 -11.99 -0.08
C LEU A 6 -8.55 -13.26 0.64
N LYS A 7 -9.09 -14.23 -0.12
CA LYS A 7 -9.54 -15.52 0.41
C LYS A 7 -8.42 -16.21 1.17
N LYS A 8 -7.21 -16.23 0.61
CA LYS A 8 -6.05 -16.82 1.28
C LYS A 8 -5.68 -16.07 2.56
N ILE A 9 -5.67 -14.75 2.54
CA ILE A 9 -5.35 -13.93 3.72
C ILE A 9 -6.34 -14.19 4.85
N LEU A 10 -7.64 -14.18 4.55
CA LEU A 10 -8.69 -14.44 5.54
C LEU A 10 -8.56 -15.87 6.11
N ASN A 11 -8.37 -16.88 5.27
CA ASN A 11 -8.17 -18.27 5.71
C ASN A 11 -6.93 -18.41 6.61
N ASP A 12 -5.81 -17.80 6.23
CA ASP A 12 -4.60 -17.81 7.04
C ASP A 12 -4.79 -17.07 8.39
N MET A 13 -5.63 -16.02 8.43
CA MET A 13 -5.99 -15.35 9.68
C MET A 13 -6.87 -16.24 10.56
N GLU A 14 -7.83 -16.96 9.98
CA GLU A 14 -8.67 -17.93 10.71
C GLU A 14 -7.83 -19.07 11.31
N ILE A 15 -6.83 -19.57 10.57
CA ILE A 15 -5.86 -20.55 11.10
C ILE A 15 -5.11 -19.97 12.30
N VAL A 16 -4.61 -18.73 12.20
CA VAL A 16 -3.92 -18.10 13.34
C VAL A 16 -4.88 -17.90 14.52
N LYS A 17 -6.14 -17.55 14.27
CA LYS A 17 -7.18 -17.43 15.30
C LYS A 17 -7.33 -18.75 16.05
N MET A 18 -7.44 -19.87 15.33
CA MET A 18 -7.65 -21.21 15.89
C MET A 18 -6.48 -21.67 16.79
N TYR A 19 -5.24 -21.36 16.40
CA TYR A 19 -4.04 -21.82 17.12
C TYR A 19 -3.44 -20.80 18.08
N SER A 20 -3.99 -19.59 18.20
CA SER A 20 -3.43 -18.52 19.04
C SER A 20 -4.41 -18.02 20.07
N GLN A 21 -4.32 -18.53 21.31
CA GLN A 21 -5.11 -18.04 22.44
C GLN A 21 -4.95 -16.52 22.67
N VAL A 22 -3.73 -16.00 22.48
CA VAL A 22 -3.42 -14.57 22.69
C VAL A 22 -4.03 -13.65 21.62
N ASN A 23 -4.14 -14.12 20.38
CA ASN A 23 -4.59 -13.28 19.26
C ASN A 23 -6.01 -13.58 18.79
N ALA A 24 -6.65 -14.66 19.24
CA ALA A 24 -7.93 -15.12 18.72
C ALA A 24 -9.00 -14.01 18.66
N ALA A 25 -9.34 -13.41 19.80
CA ALA A 25 -10.34 -12.36 19.87
C ALA A 25 -9.98 -11.11 19.03
N LYS A 26 -8.69 -10.73 18.99
CA LYS A 26 -8.20 -9.60 18.19
C LYS A 26 -8.34 -9.89 16.69
N THR A 27 -7.99 -11.10 16.28
CA THR A 27 -8.09 -11.54 14.89
C THR A 27 -9.54 -11.60 14.44
N GLU A 28 -10.43 -12.12 15.28
CA GLU A 28 -11.87 -12.14 15.03
C GLU A 28 -12.45 -10.75 14.82
N GLN A 29 -12.14 -9.80 15.70
CA GLN A 29 -12.61 -8.41 15.57
C GLN A 29 -12.16 -7.76 14.26
N VAL A 30 -10.91 -8.00 13.84
CA VAL A 30 -10.39 -7.46 12.58
C VAL A 30 -11.10 -8.08 11.37
N ILE A 31 -11.29 -9.41 11.35
CA ILE A 31 -12.01 -10.10 10.26
C ILE A 31 -13.45 -9.61 10.17
N ARG A 32 -14.13 -9.50 11.32
CA ARG A 32 -15.51 -9.04 11.41
C ARG A 32 -15.66 -7.62 10.88
N LEU A 33 -14.88 -6.66 11.40
CA LEU A 33 -14.96 -5.26 10.95
C LEU A 33 -14.50 -5.07 9.50
N PHE A 34 -13.58 -5.89 9.01
CA PHE A 34 -13.26 -5.88 7.59
C PHE A 34 -14.52 -6.18 6.75
N LYS A 35 -15.25 -7.26 7.07
CA LYS A 35 -16.47 -7.65 6.34
C LYS A 35 -17.60 -6.64 6.53
N GLU A 36 -17.85 -6.19 7.76
CA GLU A 36 -19.00 -5.35 8.09
C GLU A 36 -18.80 -3.87 7.72
N ALA A 37 -17.58 -3.35 7.85
CA ALA A 37 -17.29 -1.93 7.72
C ALA A 37 -16.44 -1.57 6.50
N CYS A 38 -15.45 -2.40 6.12
CA CYS A 38 -14.66 -2.11 4.92
C CYS A 38 -15.36 -2.55 3.64
N VAL A 39 -15.95 -3.75 3.62
CA VAL A 39 -16.65 -4.26 2.42
C VAL A 39 -18.01 -3.59 2.26
N LYS A 40 -18.76 -3.44 3.35
CA LYS A 40 -20.07 -2.76 3.50
C LYS A 40 -20.84 -2.51 2.18
N ASN A 41 -21.94 -3.24 2.00
CA ASN A 41 -22.82 -3.16 0.83
C ASN A 41 -22.16 -3.52 -0.51
N LEU A 42 -21.01 -4.20 -0.48
CA LEU A 42 -20.34 -4.80 -1.63
C LEU A 42 -20.22 -6.32 -1.44
N THR A 43 -19.82 -7.00 -2.50
CA THR A 43 -19.43 -8.42 -2.45
C THR A 43 -18.09 -8.59 -1.77
N LEU A 44 -17.84 -9.77 -1.19
CA LEU A 44 -16.53 -10.11 -0.63
C LEU A 44 -15.47 -10.34 -1.71
N ASP A 45 -15.89 -10.47 -2.98
CA ASP A 45 -14.99 -10.42 -4.13
C ASP A 45 -14.38 -9.01 -4.24
N PRO A 46 -13.05 -8.88 -4.14
CA PRO A 46 -12.45 -7.57 -4.11
C PRO A 46 -12.65 -6.82 -5.44
N PRO A 47 -12.73 -5.47 -5.38
CA PRO A 47 -12.76 -4.68 -6.58
C PRO A 47 -11.43 -4.80 -7.32
N VAL A 48 -11.48 -5.28 -8.55
CA VAL A 48 -10.30 -5.32 -9.45
C VAL A 48 -10.23 -4.10 -10.36
N LYS A 49 -11.30 -3.31 -10.42
CA LYS A 49 -11.39 -2.04 -11.14
C LYS A 49 -12.18 -1.00 -10.33
N THR A 50 -11.98 0.26 -10.69
CA THR A 50 -12.75 1.42 -10.23
C THR A 50 -13.05 2.31 -11.43
N GLU A 51 -14.15 3.05 -11.39
CA GLU A 51 -14.51 3.99 -12.46
C GLU A 51 -13.56 5.20 -12.51
N GLN A 52 -12.94 5.55 -11.39
CA GLN A 52 -11.97 6.62 -11.27
C GLN A 52 -10.58 6.08 -10.92
N PRO A 53 -9.49 6.79 -11.30
CA PRO A 53 -8.14 6.31 -11.07
C PRO A 53 -7.83 6.09 -9.58
N PHE A 54 -7.26 4.93 -9.28
CA PHE A 54 -6.64 4.58 -8.02
C PHE A 54 -5.13 4.82 -8.12
N ILE A 55 -4.63 5.73 -7.29
CA ILE A 55 -3.28 6.28 -7.35
C ILE A 55 -2.53 5.87 -6.08
N VAL A 56 -1.35 5.29 -6.25
CA VAL A 56 -0.48 4.89 -5.15
C VAL A 56 0.75 5.78 -5.11
N ILE A 57 1.07 6.30 -3.93
CA ILE A 57 2.33 6.96 -3.64
C ILE A 57 3.10 6.07 -2.66
N ASP A 58 4.30 5.67 -3.05
CA ASP A 58 5.28 5.02 -2.19
C ASP A 58 6.52 5.93 -2.05
N GLY A 59 7.40 5.61 -1.09
CA GLY A 59 8.68 6.29 -0.96
C GLY A 59 9.44 5.89 0.31
N GLU A 60 10.40 6.72 0.71
CA GLU A 60 11.30 6.44 1.83
C GLU A 60 10.81 7.07 3.14
N ASN A 61 10.33 8.31 3.09
CA ASN A 61 9.77 9.02 4.23
C ASN A 61 8.25 8.94 4.27
N TYR A 62 7.72 7.96 5.02
CA TYR A 62 6.27 7.77 5.18
C TYR A 62 5.52 9.04 5.62
N ARG A 63 6.10 9.88 6.50
CA ARG A 63 5.42 11.09 6.99
C ARG A 63 5.31 12.15 5.89
N ARG A 64 6.40 12.39 5.18
CA ARG A 64 6.45 13.31 4.04
C ARG A 64 5.52 12.83 2.92
N ASN A 65 5.58 11.56 2.57
CA ASN A 65 4.70 10.96 1.56
C ASN A 65 3.22 11.14 1.92
N ASN A 66 2.86 11.01 3.20
CA ASN A 66 1.49 11.22 3.64
C ASN A 66 1.02 12.68 3.50
N ILE A 67 1.92 13.66 3.65
CA ILE A 67 1.64 15.07 3.37
C ILE A 67 1.41 15.25 1.87
N ILE A 68 2.35 14.78 1.05
CA ILE A 68 2.27 14.87 -0.42
C ILE A 68 1.02 14.17 -0.98
N THR A 69 0.63 13.02 -0.41
CA THR A 69 -0.59 12.30 -0.79
C THR A 69 -1.84 13.14 -0.56
N ARG A 70 -1.90 13.88 0.56
CA ARG A 70 -3.01 14.81 0.84
C ARG A 70 -3.00 16.00 -0.11
N LEU A 71 -1.81 16.56 -0.38
CA LEU A 71 -1.66 17.66 -1.34
C LEU A 71 -2.12 17.24 -2.74
N LEU A 72 -1.70 16.07 -3.21
CA LEU A 72 -2.13 15.52 -4.49
C LEU A 72 -3.65 15.34 -4.52
N ALA A 73 -4.22 14.66 -3.53
CA ALA A 73 -5.65 14.44 -3.44
C ALA A 73 -6.44 15.77 -3.51
N ALA A 74 -5.99 16.81 -2.80
CA ALA A 74 -6.61 18.12 -2.88
C ALA A 74 -6.51 18.73 -4.30
N LYS A 75 -5.34 18.68 -4.94
CA LYS A 75 -5.11 19.22 -6.29
C LYS A 75 -5.98 18.56 -7.36
N ILE A 76 -6.19 17.25 -7.28
CA ILE A 76 -6.98 16.49 -8.27
C ILE A 76 -8.44 16.30 -7.86
N LYS A 77 -8.90 16.99 -6.81
CA LYS A 77 -10.24 16.82 -6.21
C LYS A 77 -10.56 15.36 -5.88
N GLY A 78 -9.53 14.63 -5.46
CA GLY A 78 -9.57 13.21 -5.13
C GLY A 78 -9.80 12.92 -3.65
N PHE A 79 -10.07 11.65 -3.36
CA PHE A 79 -10.23 11.13 -2.01
C PHE A 79 -8.90 10.61 -1.48
N HIS A 80 -8.45 11.11 -0.32
CA HIS A 80 -7.27 10.58 0.36
C HIS A 80 -7.65 9.38 1.24
N ILE A 81 -7.20 8.20 0.85
CA ILE A 81 -7.34 6.98 1.65
C ILE A 81 -6.25 6.97 2.70
N THR A 82 -6.65 6.99 3.97
CA THR A 82 -5.70 6.86 5.08
C THR A 82 -5.12 5.45 5.14
N HIS A 83 -3.90 5.32 5.66
CA HIS A 83 -3.32 4.00 5.92
C HIS A 83 -2.96 3.81 7.41
N PRO A 84 -3.58 2.86 8.14
CA PRO A 84 -4.67 1.98 7.72
C PRO A 84 -5.95 2.72 7.26
N PRO A 85 -6.77 2.12 6.39
CA PRO A 85 -8.11 2.62 6.06
C PRO A 85 -8.97 2.80 7.31
N PHE A 86 -9.89 3.77 7.25
CA PHE A 86 -10.68 4.19 8.42
C PHE A 86 -11.37 3.03 9.14
N CYS A 87 -11.97 2.10 8.38
CA CYS A 87 -12.65 0.91 8.90
C CYS A 87 -11.76 0.01 9.79
N LEU A 88 -10.43 0.06 9.65
CA LEU A 88 -9.46 -0.72 10.44
C LEU A 88 -8.46 0.13 11.21
N LYS A 89 -8.63 1.47 11.24
CA LYS A 89 -7.64 2.39 11.82
C LYS A 89 -7.37 2.12 13.31
N SER A 90 -8.39 1.71 14.07
CA SER A 90 -8.28 1.34 15.49
C SER A 90 -7.30 0.17 15.74
N PHE A 91 -7.05 -0.66 14.73
CA PHE A 91 -6.19 -1.85 14.84
C PHE A 91 -4.72 -1.60 14.50
N ARG A 92 -4.32 -0.34 14.21
CA ARG A 92 -2.95 0.02 13.77
C ARG A 92 -1.83 -0.61 14.60
N TYR A 93 -2.03 -0.72 15.92
CA TYR A 93 -1.04 -1.24 16.86
C TYR A 93 -1.47 -2.55 17.57
N PHE A 94 -2.55 -3.19 17.11
CA PHE A 94 -3.12 -4.38 17.79
C PHE A 94 -2.18 -5.58 17.84
N PHE A 95 -1.42 -5.80 16.75
CA PHE A 95 -0.55 -6.96 16.61
C PHE A 95 0.93 -6.58 16.76
N ARG A 96 1.67 -7.41 17.50
CA ARG A 96 3.12 -7.23 17.69
C ARG A 96 3.85 -7.28 16.34
N LYS A 97 4.83 -6.40 16.15
CA LYS A 97 5.67 -6.35 14.93
C LYS A 97 6.36 -7.69 14.66
N LYS A 98 6.72 -7.94 13.39
CA LYS A 98 7.40 -9.16 12.90
C LYS A 98 6.64 -10.49 13.11
N THR A 99 5.42 -10.48 13.67
CA THR A 99 4.57 -11.68 13.79
C THR A 99 3.87 -12.02 12.47
N ARG A 100 3.48 -13.29 12.31
CA ARG A 100 2.68 -13.74 11.15
C ARG A 100 1.36 -12.98 11.04
N ILE A 101 0.65 -12.81 12.15
CA ILE A 101 -0.63 -12.09 12.17
C ILE A 101 -0.49 -10.62 11.80
N ARG A 102 0.61 -9.96 12.20
CA ARG A 102 0.88 -8.58 11.79
C ARG A 102 1.05 -8.48 10.27
N ARG A 103 1.73 -9.45 9.65
CA ARG A 103 1.90 -9.49 8.17
C ARG A 103 0.56 -9.71 7.47
N LEU A 104 -0.24 -10.66 7.93
CA LEU A 104 -1.59 -10.89 7.40
C LEU A 104 -2.47 -9.64 7.51
N TYR A 105 -2.46 -8.99 8.67
CA TYR A 105 -3.17 -7.73 8.88
C TYR A 105 -2.70 -6.63 7.91
N LEU A 106 -1.38 -6.45 7.71
CA LEU A 106 -0.86 -5.51 6.70
C LEU A 106 -1.38 -5.81 5.30
N MET A 107 -1.40 -7.08 4.90
CA MET A 107 -1.94 -7.47 3.60
C MET A 107 -3.44 -7.17 3.49
N LEU A 108 -4.20 -7.42 4.56
CA LEU A 108 -5.64 -7.12 4.62
C LEU A 108 -5.92 -5.61 4.46
N LEU A 109 -5.04 -4.73 4.95
CA LEU A 109 -5.19 -3.28 4.78
C LEU A 109 -5.21 -2.85 3.31
N ASN A 110 -4.49 -3.57 2.43
CA ASN A 110 -4.51 -3.27 1.00
C ASN A 110 -5.89 -3.55 0.39
N TYR A 111 -6.52 -4.67 0.77
CA TYR A 111 -7.90 -4.94 0.34
C TYR A 111 -8.88 -3.93 0.93
N ALA A 112 -8.70 -3.51 2.18
CA ALA A 112 -9.53 -2.47 2.78
C ALA A 112 -9.39 -1.12 2.05
N ALA A 113 -8.19 -0.79 1.56
CA ALA A 113 -7.95 0.38 0.73
C ALA A 113 -8.63 0.23 -0.64
N ALA A 114 -8.56 -0.95 -1.27
CA ALA A 114 -9.25 -1.26 -2.51
C ALA A 114 -10.77 -1.08 -2.39
N TYR A 115 -11.38 -1.59 -1.31
CA TYR A 115 -12.80 -1.36 -1.03
C TYR A 115 -13.09 0.12 -0.79
N THR A 116 -12.25 0.82 -0.02
CA THR A 116 -12.42 2.28 0.17
C THR A 116 -12.40 3.02 -1.17
N ALA A 117 -11.53 2.63 -2.10
CA ALA A 117 -11.53 3.20 -3.46
C ALA A 117 -12.84 2.90 -4.20
N LYS A 118 -13.34 1.66 -4.11
CA LYS A 118 -14.63 1.25 -4.68
C LYS A 118 -15.85 1.96 -4.07
N HIS A 119 -15.80 2.38 -2.82
CA HIS A 119 -16.85 3.23 -2.23
C HIS A 119 -16.78 4.68 -2.72
N ASN A 120 -15.66 5.11 -3.31
CA ASN A 120 -15.41 6.49 -3.72
C ASN A 120 -15.30 6.64 -5.26
N GLU A 121 -16.09 5.89 -6.03
CA GLU A 121 -16.01 5.87 -7.51
C GLU A 121 -16.38 7.18 -8.22
N LYS A 122 -16.83 8.21 -7.50
CA LYS A 122 -17.13 9.52 -8.09
C LYS A 122 -15.91 10.43 -8.21
N GLN A 123 -14.77 10.04 -7.64
CA GLN A 123 -13.54 10.83 -7.64
C GLN A 123 -12.29 9.93 -7.66
N PRO A 124 -11.13 10.41 -8.16
CA PRO A 124 -9.90 9.64 -8.04
C PRO A 124 -9.54 9.42 -6.59
N THR A 125 -8.87 8.31 -6.29
CA THR A 125 -8.47 7.95 -4.92
C THR A 125 -6.96 7.87 -4.84
N VAL A 126 -6.39 8.37 -3.74
CA VAL A 126 -4.94 8.44 -3.54
C VAL A 126 -4.59 7.83 -2.19
N VAL A 127 -3.63 6.90 -2.17
CA VAL A 127 -3.15 6.24 -0.96
C VAL A 127 -1.63 6.27 -0.85
N ASN A 128 -1.13 6.47 0.38
CA ASN A 128 0.28 6.32 0.73
C ASN A 128 0.54 4.90 1.25
N GLY A 129 1.35 4.12 0.54
CA GLY A 129 1.64 2.74 0.90
C GLY A 129 0.51 1.77 0.55
N TYR A 130 0.79 0.86 -0.38
CA TYR A 130 -0.17 -0.18 -0.79
C TYR A 130 0.49 -1.58 -0.76
N TRP A 131 0.28 -2.40 -1.79
CA TRP A 131 0.86 -3.74 -1.89
C TRP A 131 2.37 -3.75 -1.66
N TYR A 132 3.10 -2.81 -2.27
CA TYR A 132 4.55 -2.85 -2.29
C TYR A 132 5.24 -2.44 -1.01
N GLU A 133 4.78 -1.38 -0.37
CA GLU A 133 5.35 -1.00 0.92
C GLU A 133 5.30 -2.18 1.90
N HIS A 134 4.21 -2.95 1.86
CA HIS A 134 4.06 -4.13 2.69
C HIS A 134 4.80 -5.36 2.17
N ALA A 135 4.83 -5.61 0.85
CA ALA A 135 5.58 -6.72 0.27
C ALA A 135 7.08 -6.56 0.56
N ALA A 136 7.63 -5.36 0.33
CA ALA A 136 9.02 -5.02 0.66
C ALA A 136 9.29 -5.17 2.17
N TYR A 137 8.37 -4.76 3.05
CA TYR A 137 8.48 -4.99 4.48
C TYR A 137 8.50 -6.48 4.86
N ILE A 138 7.68 -7.29 4.20
CA ILE A 138 7.63 -8.72 4.49
C ILE A 138 8.94 -9.38 4.04
N LEU A 139 9.39 -9.07 2.83
CA LEU A 139 10.65 -9.56 2.26
C LEU A 139 11.84 -9.14 3.12
N SER A 140 11.86 -7.92 3.66
CA SER A 140 12.93 -7.45 4.55
C SER A 140 13.00 -8.20 5.88
N CYS A 141 11.89 -8.81 6.31
CA CYS A 141 11.85 -9.64 7.50
C CYS A 141 12.32 -11.09 7.25
N LEU A 142 12.56 -11.47 6.00
CA LEU A 142 13.08 -12.80 5.66
C LEU A 142 14.61 -12.77 5.76
N ASN A 143 15.18 -13.62 6.61
CA ASN A 143 16.64 -13.70 6.84
C ASN A 143 17.37 -14.53 5.77
N PHE A 144 16.86 -14.59 4.53
CA PHE A 144 17.44 -15.40 3.45
C PHE A 144 17.73 -14.53 2.23
N PRO A 145 18.69 -14.93 1.37
CA PRO A 145 18.94 -14.26 0.10
C PRO A 145 17.65 -14.20 -0.71
N LEU A 146 17.29 -13.01 -1.18
CA LEU A 146 16.19 -12.84 -2.12
C LEU A 146 16.68 -13.30 -3.49
N ASP A 147 16.40 -14.56 -3.82
CA ASP A 147 16.58 -15.03 -5.18
C ASP A 147 15.46 -14.47 -6.08
N GLN A 148 15.68 -14.54 -7.40
CA GLN A 148 14.74 -14.06 -8.41
C GLN A 148 13.36 -14.71 -8.23
N LYS A 149 13.31 -15.98 -7.83
CA LYS A 149 12.09 -16.75 -7.57
C LYS A 149 11.30 -16.23 -6.37
N ALA A 150 12.00 -15.78 -5.31
CA ALA A 150 11.38 -15.11 -4.17
C ALA A 150 10.77 -13.78 -4.59
N LEU A 151 11.45 -13.00 -5.45
CA LEU A 151 10.93 -11.75 -5.98
C LEU A 151 9.69 -11.96 -6.85
N GLU A 152 9.73 -12.92 -7.78
CA GLU A 152 8.59 -13.28 -8.62
C GLU A 152 7.38 -13.77 -7.81
N SER A 153 7.61 -14.34 -6.63
CA SER A 153 6.53 -14.80 -5.76
C SER A 153 5.75 -13.69 -5.03
N TYR A 154 6.22 -12.43 -5.09
CA TYR A 154 5.59 -11.24 -4.47
C TYR A 154 4.98 -10.27 -5.49
N GLN A 155 4.39 -10.81 -6.55
CA GLN A 155 3.56 -10.03 -7.47
C GLN A 155 2.29 -9.49 -6.79
N LEU A 156 1.74 -8.42 -7.35
CA LEU A 156 0.41 -7.93 -6.98
C LEU A 156 -0.60 -9.08 -7.15
N PRO A 157 -1.41 -9.42 -6.12
CA PRO A 157 -2.46 -10.41 -6.25
C PRO A 157 -3.41 -10.05 -7.39
N SER A 158 -3.81 -11.04 -8.18
CA SER A 158 -4.68 -10.81 -9.34
C SER A 158 -6.09 -10.35 -8.96
N ASP A 159 -6.51 -10.62 -7.72
CA ASP A 159 -7.77 -10.16 -7.14
C ASP A 159 -7.62 -8.85 -6.37
N LEU A 160 -6.46 -8.20 -6.33
CA LEU A 160 -6.28 -6.91 -5.67
C LEU A 160 -6.38 -5.78 -6.69
N LEU A 161 -7.06 -4.68 -6.34
CA LEU A 161 -7.21 -3.51 -7.20
C LEU A 161 -5.84 -3.03 -7.70
N LYS A 162 -5.67 -3.05 -9.03
CA LYS A 162 -4.46 -2.57 -9.70
C LYS A 162 -4.48 -1.04 -9.78
N PRO A 163 -3.45 -0.35 -9.27
CA PRO A 163 -3.36 1.10 -9.44
C PRO A 163 -3.16 1.49 -10.91
N GLN A 164 -3.79 2.59 -11.31
CA GLN A 164 -3.61 3.18 -12.64
C GLN A 164 -2.33 4.03 -12.68
N LEU A 165 -1.97 4.67 -11.56
CA LEU A 165 -0.76 5.47 -11.42
C LEU A 165 -0.03 5.10 -10.14
N CYS A 166 1.29 4.95 -10.25
CA CYS A 166 2.18 4.64 -9.15
C CYS A 166 3.36 5.61 -9.15
N PHE A 167 3.57 6.31 -8.04
CA PHE A 167 4.71 7.20 -7.86
C PHE A 167 5.62 6.68 -6.75
N TYR A 168 6.93 6.84 -6.94
CA TYR A 168 7.91 6.62 -5.89
C TYR A 168 8.68 7.90 -5.59
N ILE A 169 8.57 8.40 -4.37
CA ILE A 169 9.32 9.55 -3.89
C ILE A 169 10.65 9.03 -3.32
N LYS A 170 11.74 9.40 -4.00
CA LYS A 170 13.10 9.11 -3.52
C LYS A 170 13.57 10.30 -2.68
N ASP A 171 13.89 10.05 -1.41
CA ASP A 171 14.47 11.08 -0.53
C ASP A 171 16.01 11.02 -0.58
N LYS A 172 16.67 12.15 -0.29
CA LYS A 172 18.12 12.14 0.01
C LYS A 172 18.34 11.27 1.24
N VAL A 173 19.17 10.23 1.11
CA VAL A 173 19.66 9.44 2.24
C VAL A 173 20.40 10.40 3.18
N THR A 174 19.69 10.95 4.16
CA THR A 174 20.31 11.75 5.20
C THR A 174 20.90 10.78 6.21
N ILE A 175 22.19 10.49 6.03
CA ILE A 175 23.06 9.98 7.09
C ILE A 175 23.08 11.06 8.18
N GLY A 176 22.08 11.07 9.06
CA GLY A 176 21.98 12.13 10.07
C GLY A 176 20.71 12.18 10.90
N HIS A 177 19.55 11.75 10.39
CA HIS A 177 18.35 11.72 11.22
C HIS A 177 18.28 10.44 12.06
N LYS A 178 18.90 10.51 13.25
CA LYS A 178 18.66 9.57 14.34
C LYS A 178 17.15 9.42 14.59
N LYS A 179 16.68 8.18 14.43
CA LYS A 179 15.56 7.55 15.18
C LYS A 179 14.14 8.11 14.99
N TYR A 180 13.59 8.12 13.77
CA TYR A 180 12.15 7.85 13.58
C TYR A 180 11.86 6.96 12.36
N PHE A 181 12.85 6.19 11.92
CA PHE A 181 12.54 4.98 11.16
C PHE A 181 11.63 4.14 12.04
N SER A 182 10.39 3.92 11.61
CA SER A 182 9.64 2.78 12.10
C SER A 182 10.60 1.57 12.10
N PRO A 183 10.71 0.80 13.21
CA PRO A 183 11.55 -0.41 13.28
C PRO A 183 11.24 -1.47 12.19
N LEU A 184 10.31 -1.17 11.29
CA LEU A 184 9.87 -1.95 10.15
C LEU A 184 10.76 -1.75 8.90
N PHE A 185 11.64 -0.74 8.80
CA PHE A 185 12.29 -0.40 7.52
C PHE A 185 13.81 -0.16 7.61
N GLN A 186 14.54 -1.10 8.22
CA GLN A 186 16.01 -1.09 8.28
C GLN A 186 16.68 -1.88 7.13
N THR A 187 16.05 -2.04 5.98
CA THR A 187 16.73 -2.60 4.80
C THR A 187 17.26 -1.50 3.90
N SER A 188 18.45 -1.73 3.36
CA SER A 188 19.12 -0.80 2.46
C SER A 188 18.20 -0.39 1.30
N THR A 189 17.98 0.93 1.17
CA THR A 189 17.24 1.62 0.11
C THR A 189 17.41 1.03 -1.31
N PRO A 190 18.60 0.56 -1.74
CA PRO A 190 18.78 -0.04 -3.07
C PRO A 190 17.96 -1.30 -3.32
N LYS A 191 17.79 -2.17 -2.31
CA LYS A 191 17.04 -3.43 -2.47
C LYS A 191 15.53 -3.16 -2.65
N LYS A 192 14.97 -2.18 -1.94
CA LYS A 192 13.56 -1.77 -2.08
C LYS A 192 13.29 -1.23 -3.49
N LEU A 193 14.16 -0.35 -4.00
CA LEU A 193 14.01 0.24 -5.32
C LEU A 193 14.12 -0.79 -6.46
N GLN A 194 15.03 -1.77 -6.33
CA GLN A 194 15.19 -2.85 -7.31
C GLN A 194 13.94 -3.73 -7.40
N ILE A 195 13.33 -4.04 -6.26
CA ILE A 195 12.07 -4.79 -6.20
C ILE A 195 10.94 -3.99 -6.86
N LEU A 196 10.84 -2.69 -6.54
CA LEU A 196 9.79 -1.81 -7.07
C LEU A 196 9.85 -1.66 -8.60
N LYS A 197 11.05 -1.49 -9.16
CA LYS A 197 11.26 -1.33 -10.61
C LYS A 197 10.85 -2.55 -11.42
N ASN A 198 10.91 -3.75 -10.82
CA ASN A 198 10.60 -4.99 -11.51
C ASN A 198 9.11 -5.34 -11.50
N MET A 199 8.27 -4.60 -10.76
CA MET A 199 6.90 -5.03 -10.48
C MET A 199 5.79 -4.07 -11.01
N TYR A 200 5.98 -2.74 -11.04
CA TYR A 200 5.05 -1.80 -11.72
C TYR A 200 5.79 -0.88 -12.70
N ASN A 201 5.02 -0.31 -13.64
CA ASN A 201 5.41 0.94 -14.29
C ASN A 201 5.30 2.09 -13.27
N ILE A 202 6.39 2.33 -12.54
CA ILE A 202 6.45 3.32 -11.45
C ILE A 202 7.17 4.59 -11.93
N THR A 203 6.55 5.74 -11.70
CA THR A 203 7.17 7.04 -11.96
C THR A 203 8.00 7.46 -10.74
N ILE A 204 9.32 7.53 -10.91
CA ILE A 204 10.23 7.99 -9.85
C ILE A 204 10.21 9.52 -9.84
N VAL A 205 9.92 10.12 -8.69
CA VAL A 205 9.94 11.56 -8.49
C VAL A 205 11.17 11.95 -7.67
N ASN A 206 11.98 12.84 -8.24
CA ASN A 206 13.26 13.24 -7.67
C ASN A 206 13.13 14.31 -6.57
N GLU A 207 14.14 14.30 -5.72
CA GLU A 207 14.27 14.94 -4.40
C GLU A 207 14.42 16.47 -4.37
N ASN A 208 14.75 17.14 -5.48
CA ASN A 208 15.07 18.58 -5.48
C ASN A 208 13.83 19.49 -5.58
N ARG A 209 12.66 18.96 -5.24
CA ARG A 209 11.38 19.65 -5.32
C ARG A 209 10.75 19.78 -3.94
N THR A 210 10.05 20.89 -3.72
CA THR A 210 9.15 21.08 -2.58
C THR A 210 8.00 20.08 -2.62
N ASP A 211 7.32 19.89 -1.50
CA ASP A 211 6.19 18.96 -1.42
C ASP A 211 5.05 19.40 -2.35
N GLU A 212 4.83 20.70 -2.51
CA GLU A 212 3.89 21.31 -3.45
C GLU A 212 4.28 21.07 -4.90
N GLU A 213 5.55 21.20 -5.27
CA GLU A 213 6.06 20.93 -6.62
C GLU A 213 5.96 19.44 -6.97
N ILE A 214 6.24 18.55 -6.02
CA ILE A 214 6.04 17.11 -6.20
C ILE A 214 4.56 16.81 -6.44
N ALA A 215 3.67 17.35 -5.59
CA ALA A 215 2.23 17.16 -5.73
C ALA A 215 1.70 17.76 -7.04
N GLN A 216 2.24 18.89 -7.49
CA GLN A 216 1.89 19.49 -8.78
C GLN A 216 2.32 18.60 -9.95
N PHE A 217 3.56 18.13 -9.95
CA PHE A 217 4.04 17.20 -10.97
C PHE A 217 3.16 15.94 -11.07
N MET A 218 2.78 15.35 -9.93
CA MET A 218 1.89 14.20 -9.92
C MET A 218 0.47 14.54 -10.43
N ALA A 219 -0.03 15.75 -10.15
CA ALA A 219 -1.31 16.22 -10.66
C ALA A 219 -1.29 16.43 -12.19
N ASP A 220 -0.20 16.99 -12.72
CA ASP A 220 0.00 17.13 -14.17
C ASP A 220 0.08 15.76 -14.84
N ALA A 221 0.72 14.79 -14.17
CA ALA A 221 0.79 13.43 -14.64
C ALA A 221 -0.57 12.72 -14.64
N TYR A 222 -1.39 12.97 -13.63
CA TYR A 222 -2.78 12.53 -13.58
C TYR A 222 -3.62 13.14 -14.70
N ASN A 223 -3.51 14.44 -14.96
CA ASN A 223 -4.26 15.08 -16.05
C ASN A 223 -3.86 14.50 -17.42
N THR A 224 -2.57 14.28 -17.63
CA THR A 224 -2.06 13.61 -18.84
C THR A 224 -2.66 12.20 -18.99
N TYR A 225 -2.74 11.43 -17.90
CA TYR A 225 -3.36 10.11 -17.90
C TYR A 225 -4.84 10.17 -18.33
N LEU A 226 -5.61 11.13 -17.81
CA LEU A 226 -7.03 11.26 -18.15
C LEU A 226 -7.26 11.56 -19.64
N HIS A 227 -6.38 12.35 -20.28
CA HIS A 227 -6.51 12.70 -21.68
C HIS A 227 -6.06 11.59 -22.64
N ASN A 228 -5.04 10.81 -22.27
CA ASN A 228 -4.37 9.89 -23.19
C ASN A 228 -4.64 8.40 -22.91
N GLY A 229 -5.34 8.05 -21.83
CA GLY A 229 -5.62 6.65 -21.44
C GLY A 229 -4.40 5.84 -20.98
N THR A 230 -3.17 6.35 -21.20
CA THR A 230 -1.91 5.74 -20.80
C THR A 230 -0.84 6.81 -20.55
N THR A 231 -0.14 6.72 -19.42
CA THR A 231 0.99 7.60 -19.09
C THR A 231 2.28 7.05 -19.68
N VAL A 232 2.68 7.58 -20.84
CA VAL A 232 4.05 7.47 -21.34
C VAL A 232 4.80 8.71 -20.84
N PHE A 233 5.51 8.58 -19.72
CA PHE A 233 6.56 9.54 -19.38
C PHE A 233 7.87 9.02 -19.99
N ASN A 234 8.34 9.68 -21.04
CA ASN A 234 9.71 9.50 -21.48
C ASN A 234 10.65 9.86 -20.33
N LYS A 235 11.59 8.94 -20.08
CA LYS A 235 12.57 8.94 -18.98
C LYS A 235 13.42 10.19 -18.92
#